data_AF-A0A950LIY7-F1
#
_entry.id   AF-A0A950LIY7-F1
#
_cell.length_a   1.000
_cell.length_b   1.000
_cell.length_c   1.000
_cell.angle_alpha   90.00
_cell.angle_beta   90.00
_cell.angle_gamma   90.00
#
_symmetry.space_group_name_H-M   'P 1'
#
loop_
_entity.id
_entity.type
_entity.pdbx_description
1 polymer ?
#
loop_
_entity_poly.entity_id
_entity_poly.type
_entity_poly.pdbx_seq_one_letter_code
_entity_poly.pdbx_strand_id
1 'polypeptide(L)' 'FYEPRVDAIIEPLPLPGVEAFASFVYGDHLWQSMLKFATYKGMDAMRKPRGISKAA' A
#
# COMPACT_ATOMS: atom_id res chain seq x y z
N PHE A 1 15.94 0.95 5.16
CA PHE A 1 15.10 -0.25 4.93
C PHE A 1 15.26 -0.68 3.49
N TYR A 2 15.12 -1.98 3.19
CA TYR A 2 15.00 -2.48 1.82
C TYR A 2 13.52 -2.78 1.59
N GLU A 3 12.85 -1.94 0.82
CA GLU A 3 11.39 -1.92 0.72
C GLU A 3 10.91 -2.25 -0.71
N PRO A 4 9.66 -2.74 -0.86
CA PRO A 4 9.06 -2.95 -2.17
C PRO A 4 9.01 -1.66 -3.01
N ARG A 5 8.85 -1.82 -4.33
CA ARG A 5 8.55 -0.69 -5.20
C ARG A 5 7.16 -0.12 -4.89
N VAL A 6 6.96 1.16 -5.17
CA VAL A 6 5.70 1.89 -4.88
C VAL A 6 4.48 1.37 -5.63
N ASP A 7 4.69 0.61 -6.71
CA ASP A 7 3.66 -0.04 -7.52
C ASP A 7 3.53 -1.55 -7.24
N ALA A 8 4.29 -2.09 -6.26
CA ALA A 8 4.16 -3.48 -5.86
C ALA A 8 2.78 -3.77 -5.28
N ILE A 9 2.19 -4.89 -5.69
CA ILE A 9 0.99 -5.46 -5.07
C ILE A 9 1.46 -6.38 -3.94
N ILE A 10 0.97 -6.11 -2.73
CA ILE A 10 1.22 -6.93 -1.55
C ILE A 10 0.00 -7.82 -1.35
N GLU A 11 0.22 -9.12 -1.30
CA GLU A 11 -0.83 -10.13 -1.18
C GLU A 11 -0.36 -11.30 -0.31
N PRO A 12 -1.29 -12.05 0.33
CA PRO A 12 -0.94 -13.19 1.15
C PRO A 12 -0.28 -14.28 0.30
N LEU A 13 0.74 -14.93 0.87
CA LEU A 13 1.39 -16.06 0.21
C LEU A 13 0.42 -17.25 0.13
N PRO A 14 0.40 -17.99 -0.99
CA PRO A 14 -0.48 -19.16 -1.18
C PRO A 14 0.07 -20.39 -0.44
N LEU A 15 0.28 -20.27 0.87
CA LEU A 15 0.83 -21.32 1.73
C LEU A 15 -0.19 -21.73 2.81
N PRO A 16 -0.23 -23.02 3.21
CA PRO A 16 -1.11 -23.47 4.29
C PRO A 16 -0.84 -22.74 5.61
N GLY A 17 -1.91 -22.33 6.31
CA GLY A 17 -1.82 -21.69 7.63
C GLY A 17 -1.45 -20.21 7.62
N VAL A 18 -1.28 -19.58 6.45
CA VAL A 18 -1.11 -18.13 6.34
C VAL A 18 -2.46 -17.44 6.48
N GLU A 19 -2.54 -16.46 7.36
CA GLU A 19 -3.73 -15.62 7.50
C GLU A 19 -3.92 -14.76 6.26
N ALA A 20 -5.12 -14.83 5.68
CA ALA A 20 -5.45 -14.05 4.50
C ALA A 20 -5.67 -12.57 4.85
N PHE A 21 -5.25 -11.68 3.96
CA PHE A 21 -5.58 -10.26 4.01
C PHE A 21 -5.92 -9.76 2.61
N ALA A 22 -6.64 -8.64 2.53
CA ALA A 22 -6.97 -8.02 1.25
C ALA A 22 -5.70 -7.47 0.60
N SER A 23 -5.41 -7.86 -0.64
CA SER A 23 -4.27 -7.34 -1.38
C SER A 23 -4.32 -5.81 -1.48
N PHE A 24 -3.16 -5.16 -1.54
CA PHE A 24 -3.06 -3.70 -1.64
C PHE A 24 -1.80 -3.25 -2.38
N VAL A 25 -1.78 -2.01 -2.87
CA VAL A 25 -0.55 -1.42 -3.45
C VAL A 25 0.31 -0.82 -2.35
N TYR A 26 1.57 -1.22 -2.31
CA TYR A 26 2.51 -0.80 -1.28
C TYR A 26 2.63 0.72 -1.17
N GLY A 27 2.76 1.44 -2.30
CA GLY A 27 2.86 2.90 -2.28
C GLY A 27 1.61 3.60 -1.75
N ASP A 28 0.42 3.03 -1.96
CA ASP A 28 -0.83 3.56 -1.41
C ASP A 28 -0.91 3.35 0.10
N HIS A 29 -0.55 2.14 0.56
CA HIS A 29 -0.46 1.86 1.99
C HIS A 29 0.58 2.75 2.69
N LEU A 30 1.76 2.92 2.09
CA LEU A 30 2.82 3.75 2.64
C LEU A 30 2.38 5.21 2.76
N TRP A 31 1.74 5.77 1.73
CA TRP A 31 1.21 7.12 1.79
C TRP A 31 0.19 7.31 2.92
N GLN A 32 -0.78 6.40 3.04
CA GLN A 32 -1.78 6.47 4.11
C GLN A 32 -1.16 6.30 5.50
N SER A 33 -0.11 5.50 5.63
CA SER A 33 0.64 5.37 6.88
C SER A 33 1.41 6.65 7.23
N MET A 34 1.97 7.35 6.25
CA MET A 34 2.65 8.63 6.45
C MET A 34 1.69 9.75 6.90
N LEU A 35 0.48 9.80 6.38
CA LEU A 35 -0.50 10.83 6.75
C LEU A 35 -0.98 10.74 8.21
N LYS A 36 -0.70 9.63 8.90
CA LYS A 36 -0.98 9.48 10.34
C LYS A 36 -0.05 10.32 11.22
N PHE A 37 1.11 10.72 10.72
CA PHE A 37 2.01 11.61 11.45
C PHE A 37 1.52 13.05 11.34
N ALA A 38 1.49 13.77 12.46
CA ALA A 38 0.99 15.14 12.54
C ALA A 38 1.67 16.10 11.54
N THR A 39 2.94 15.86 11.21
CA THR A 39 3.73 16.60 10.22
C THR A 39 3.07 16.65 8.84
N TYR A 40 2.32 15.61 8.46
CA TYR A 40 1.71 15.47 7.14
C TYR A 40 0.19 15.66 7.17
N LYS A 41 -0.37 16.19 8.26
CA LYS A 41 -1.81 16.41 8.41
C LYS A 41 -2.34 17.32 7.30
N GLY A 42 -3.38 16.88 6.61
CA GLY A 42 -4.04 17.62 5.54
C GLY A 42 -3.43 17.44 4.15
N MET A 43 -2.40 16.59 4.01
CA MET A 43 -1.82 16.28 2.70
C MET A 43 -2.57 15.19 1.94
N ASP A 44 -3.71 14.69 2.44
CA ASP A 44 -4.45 13.56 1.90
C ASP A 44 -4.71 13.64 0.39
N ALA A 45 -5.09 14.83 -0.08
CA ALA A 45 -5.41 15.10 -1.48
C ALA A 45 -4.20 15.31 -2.40
N MET A 46 -2.97 15.37 -1.85
CA MET A 46 -1.77 15.67 -2.64
C MET A 46 -1.29 14.51 -3.51
N ARG A 47 -1.86 13.32 -3.33
CA ARG A 47 -1.54 12.15 -4.14
C ARG A 47 -2.80 11.34 -4.42
N LYS A 48 -3.08 11.11 -5.70
CA LYS A 48 -4.16 10.20 -6.12
C LYS A 48 -3.75 8.75 -5.83
N PRO A 49 -4.59 7.94 -5.14
CA PRO A 49 -4.36 6.51 -5.00
C PRO A 49 -4.22 5.85 -6.36
N ARG A 50 -3.26 4.93 -6.50
CA ARG A 50 -3.05 4.18 -7.74
C ARG A 50 -4.03 3.01 -7.84
N GLY A 51 -4.39 2.41 -6.71
CA GLY A 51 -5.20 1.20 -6.65
C GLY A 51 -4.47 0.00 -7.28
N ILE A 52 -5.04 -1.19 -7.10
CA ILE A 52 -4.51 -2.38 -7.76
C ILE A 52 -4.83 -2.24 -9.25
N SER A 53 -3.81 -1.93 -10.05
CA SER A 53 -3.92 -2.05 -11.49
C SER A 53 -3.96 -3.54 -11.83
N LYS A 54 -5.10 -4.05 -12.31
CA LYS A 54 -5.04 -5.27 -13.11
C LYS A 54 -4.21 -4.90 -14.33
N ALA A 55 -3.00 -5.42 -14.44
CA ALA A 55 -2.34 -5.44 -15.74
C ALA A 55 -3.33 -6.05 -16.75
N ALA A 56 -3.52 -5.37 -17.88
CA ALA A 56 -4.29 -5.88 -19.01
C ALA A 56 -3.59 -7.10 -19.62
#